data_AF-A0A7W1INF9-F1
#
_entry.id   AF-A0A7W1INF9-F1
#
_cell.length_a   1.000
_cell.length_b   1.000
_cell.length_c   1.000
_cell.angle_alpha   90.00
_cell.angle_beta   90.00
_cell.angle_gamma   90.00
#
_symmetry.space_group_name_H-M   'P 1'
#
loop_
_entity.id
_entity.type
_entity.pdbx_description
1 polymer ?
#
loop_
_entity_poly.entity_id
_entity_poly.type
_entity_poly.pdbx_seq_one_letter_code
_entity_poly.pdbx_strand_id
1 'polypeptide(L)' 'MPKTGGRQKGTPNKTTASVKEGLMLAFAELGGVAALTDWARSNPGDFYRIWVRMLPHGVKGEIHGHVTLEDLVAGSWEAR' A
#
# COMPACT_ATOMS: atom_id res chain seq x y z
N MET A 1 -21.62 30.25 -4.37
CA MET A 1 -20.18 30.06 -4.60
C MET A 1 -19.85 28.60 -4.35
N PRO A 2 -19.31 27.83 -5.32
CA PRO A 2 -18.97 26.43 -5.10
C PRO A 2 -17.80 26.32 -4.11
N LYS A 3 -17.80 25.30 -3.25
CA LYS A 3 -16.75 25.06 -2.25
C LYS A 3 -15.45 24.63 -2.94
N THR A 4 -14.54 25.58 -3.15
CA THR A 4 -13.20 25.33 -3.70
C THR A 4 -12.27 24.89 -2.57
N GLY A 5 -12.18 23.59 -2.30
CA GLY A 5 -11.21 23.07 -1.32
C GLY A 5 -11.59 21.75 -0.67
N GLY A 6 -11.74 20.69 -1.47
CA GLY A 6 -11.74 19.32 -0.96
C GLY A 6 -10.32 18.77 -0.83
N ARG A 7 -10.07 17.87 0.13
CA ARG A 7 -8.78 17.18 0.26
C ARG A 7 -8.45 16.47 -1.06
N GLN A 8 -7.27 16.71 -1.62
CA GLN A 8 -6.83 16.01 -2.84
C GLN A 8 -6.86 14.49 -2.61
N LYS A 9 -7.49 13.77 -3.54
CA LYS A 9 -7.53 12.30 -3.53
C LYS A 9 -6.09 11.80 -3.63
N GLY A 10 -5.64 11.06 -2.60
CA GLY A 10 -4.27 10.56 -2.51
C GLY A 10 -3.38 11.26 -1.49
N THR A 11 -3.79 12.39 -0.91
CA THR A 11 -3.05 12.99 0.22
C THR A 11 -3.09 12.03 1.42
N PRO A 12 -1.92 11.56 1.92
CA PRO A 12 -1.86 10.71 3.11
C PRO A 12 -2.53 11.42 4.28
N ASN A 13 -3.24 10.65 5.12
CA ASN A 13 -3.82 11.23 6.33
C ASN A 13 -2.68 11.70 7.25
N LYS A 14 -2.71 12.96 7.70
CA LYS A 14 -1.60 13.56 8.47
C LYS A 14 -1.22 12.72 9.69
N THR A 15 -2.22 12.20 10.40
CA THR A 15 -2.03 11.31 11.56
C THR A 15 -1.31 10.01 11.18
N THR A 16 -1.61 9.43 10.02
CA THR A 16 -0.97 8.20 9.55
C THR A 16 0.48 8.44 9.11
N ALA A 17 0.77 9.63 8.54
CA ALA A 17 2.14 10.03 8.19
C ALA A 17 3.02 10.18 9.44
N SER A 18 2.53 10.88 10.47
CA SER A 18 3.28 11.06 11.73
C SER A 18 3.54 9.75 12.47
N VAL A 19 2.60 8.81 12.43
CA VAL A 19 2.79 7.47 13.01
C VAL A 19 3.88 6.69 12.26
N LYS A 20 3.91 6.77 10.93
CA LYS A 20 4.95 6.12 10.11
C LYS A 20 6.33 6.71 10.42
N GLU A 21 6.44 8.02 10.54
CA GLU A 21 7.69 8.71 10.91
C GLU A 21 8.17 8.29 12.30
N GLY A 22 7.28 8.31 13.30
CA GLY A 22 7.62 7.85 14.65
C GLY A 22 8.11 6.40 14.69
N LEU A 23 7.46 5.51 13.94
CA LEU A 23 7.89 4.12 13.80
C LEU A 23 9.26 3.97 13.12
N MET A 24 9.54 4.77 12.08
CA MET A 24 10.86 4.74 11.41
C MET A 24 11.98 5.26 12.32
N LEU A 25 11.71 6.32 13.11
CA LEU A 25 12.66 6.85 14.08
C LEU A 25 12.95 5.83 15.20
N ALA A 26 11.91 5.26 15.81
CA ALA A 26 12.07 4.23 16.82
C ALA A 26 12.81 2.99 16.28
N PHE A 27 12.54 2.60 15.02
CA PHE A 27 13.27 1.52 14.37
C PHE A 27 14.76 1.84 14.22
N ALA A 28 15.11 3.06 13.82
CA ALA A 28 16.50 3.49 13.72
C ALA A 28 17.19 3.51 15.09
N GLU A 29 16.53 4.02 16.13
CA GLU A 29 17.05 4.08 17.50
C GLU A 29 17.30 2.69 18.10
N LEU A 30 16.46 1.70 17.76
CA LEU A 30 16.63 0.31 18.20
C LEU A 30 17.78 -0.44 17.50
N GLY A 31 18.49 0.19 16.56
CA GLY A 31 19.58 -0.42 15.80
C GLY A 31 19.19 -0.89 14.39
N GLY A 32 17.99 -0.54 13.94
CA GLY A 32 17.52 -0.72 12.58
C GLY A 32 17.58 -2.17 12.10
N VAL A 33 18.07 -2.36 10.88
CA VAL A 33 18.08 -3.67 10.20
C VAL A 33 18.97 -4.68 10.92
N ALA A 34 20.06 -4.24 11.54
CA ALA A 34 20.98 -5.13 12.25
C ALA A 34 20.28 -5.76 13.47
N ALA A 35 19.68 -4.93 14.33
CA ALA A 35 18.93 -5.41 15.49
C ALA A 35 17.74 -6.28 15.09
N LEU A 36 17.03 -5.93 14.01
CA LEU A 36 15.94 -6.76 13.49
C LEU A 36 16.45 -8.13 13.01
N THR A 37 17.61 -8.16 12.35
CA THR A 37 18.23 -9.40 11.86
C THR A 37 18.67 -10.29 13.02
N ASP A 38 19.28 -9.72 14.05
CA ASP A 38 19.74 -10.47 15.22
C ASP A 38 18.56 -11.04 16.02
N TRP A 39 17.49 -10.24 16.19
CA TRP A 39 16.23 -10.73 16.74
C TRP A 39 15.61 -11.85 15.88
N ALA A 40 15.60 -11.69 14.56
CA ALA A 40 15.02 -12.66 13.62
C ALA A 40 15.77 -14.00 13.62
N ARG A 41 17.09 -13.99 13.81
CA ARG A 41 17.88 -15.23 13.98
C ARG A 41 17.44 -16.01 15.22
N SER A 42 17.09 -15.31 16.28
CA SER A 42 16.62 -15.93 17.53
C SER A 42 15.14 -16.31 17.48
N ASN A 43 14.34 -15.66 16.63
CA ASN A 43 12.89 -15.83 16.53
C ASN A 43 12.43 -16.01 15.07
N PRO A 44 12.91 -17.03 14.34
CA PRO A 44 12.67 -17.15 12.90
C PRO A 44 11.19 -17.36 12.57
N GLY A 45 10.45 -18.14 13.36
CA GLY A 45 9.02 -18.38 13.13
C GLY A 45 8.17 -17.11 13.23
N ASP A 46 8.46 -16.27 14.23
CA ASP A 46 7.78 -14.98 14.40
C ASP A 46 8.13 -14.00 13.29
N PHE A 47 9.40 -13.98 12.88
CA PHE A 47 9.84 -13.18 11.74
C PHE A 47 9.06 -13.54 10.47
N TYR A 48 8.97 -14.83 10.10
CA TYR A 48 8.20 -15.24 8.92
C TYR A 48 6.70 -14.97 9.05
N ARG A 49 6.12 -15.05 10.25
CA ARG A 49 4.70 -14.70 10.47
C ARG A 49 4.40 -13.23 10.17
N ILE A 50 5.33 -12.32 10.46
CA ILE A 50 5.20 -10.90 10.09
C ILE A 50 5.16 -10.75 8.56
N TRP A 51 6.03 -11.47 7.84
CA TRP A 51 6.08 -11.42 6.38
C TRP A 51 4.78 -11.88 5.72
N VAL A 52 4.14 -12.93 6.24
CA VAL A 52 2.84 -13.41 5.73
C VAL A 52 1.76 -12.32 5.79
N ARG A 53 1.79 -11.43 6.80
CA ARG A 53 0.84 -10.32 6.93
C ARG A 53 1.19 -9.12 6.04
N MET A 54 2.48 -8.90 5.77
CA MET A 54 2.96 -7.78 4.95
C MET A 54 2.86 -8.05 3.45
N LEU A 55 2.88 -9.32 3.04
CA LEU A 55 2.68 -9.67 1.64
C LEU A 55 1.32 -9.15 1.18
N PRO A 56 1.27 -8.40 0.05
CA PRO A 56 0.00 -8.00 -0.51
C PRO A 56 -0.78 -9.25 -0.89
N HIS A 57 -1.75 -9.64 -0.07
CA HIS A 57 -2.75 -10.63 -0.42
C HIS A 57 -3.45 -10.08 -1.65
N GLY A 58 -3.32 -10.79 -2.78
CA GLY A 58 -3.78 -10.32 -4.09
C GLY A 58 -5.07 -9.55 -3.97
N VAL A 59 -4.98 -8.23 -4.14
CA VAL A 59 -6.13 -7.34 -4.10
C VAL A 59 -6.99 -7.79 -5.27
N LYS A 60 -8.11 -8.46 -4.99
CA LYS A 60 -9.18 -8.63 -5.99
C LYS A 60 -9.74 -7.22 -6.22
N GLY A 61 -9.12 -6.51 -7.17
CA GLY A 61 -9.58 -5.22 -7.62
C GLY A 61 -10.83 -5.45 -8.45
N GLU A 62 -12.00 -5.30 -7.84
CA GLU A 62 -13.26 -5.22 -8.59
C GLU A 62 -13.33 -3.82 -9.20
N ILE A 63 -13.03 -3.73 -10.49
CA ILE A 63 -13.07 -2.46 -11.23
C ILE A 63 -14.52 -2.24 -11.66
N HIS A 64 -15.24 -1.39 -10.92
CA HIS A 64 -16.55 -0.90 -11.37
C HIS A 64 -16.35 0.25 -12.37
N GLY A 65 -16.33 -0.09 -13.65
CA GLY A 65 -16.36 0.86 -14.76
C GLY A 65 -17.69 0.76 -15.50
N HIS A 66 -18.23 1.91 -15.93
CA HIS A 66 -19.32 1.92 -16.90
C HIS A 66 -18.70 1.92 -18.29
N VAL A 67 -18.79 0.78 -18.97
CA VAL A 67 -18.33 0.63 -20.36
C VAL A 67 -19.53 0.80 -21.27
N THR A 68 -19.44 1.66 -22.28
CA THR A 68 -20.48 1.74 -23.30
C THR A 68 -20.24 0.69 -24.37
N LEU A 69 -21.29 0.31 -25.10
CA LEU A 69 -21.18 -0.64 -26.22
C LEU A 69 -20.23 -0.12 -27.31
N GLU A 70 -20.09 1.19 -27.45
CA GLU A 70 -19.19 1.84 -28.40
C GLU A 70 -17.72 1.59 -28.06
N ASP A 71 -17.36 1.64 -26.77
CA ASP A 71 -15.99 1.37 -26.29
C ASP A 71 -15.55 -0.08 -26.58
N LEU A 72 -16.48 -1.04 -26.50
CA LEU A 72 -16.21 -2.45 -26.77
C LEU A 72 -15.98 -2.73 -28.27
N VAL A 73 -16.73 -2.05 -29.13
CA VAL A 73 -16.58 -2.20 -30.59
C VAL A 73 -15.32 -1.48 -31.08
N ALA A 74 -14.98 -0.34 -30.47
CA ALA A 74 -13.74 0.39 -30.76
C ALA A 74 -12.47 -0.35 -30.29
N GLY A 75 -12.54 -1.20 -29.27
CA GLY A 75 -11.38 -2.02 -28.83
C GLY A 75 -11.14 -3.28 -29.67
N SER A 76 -12.09 -3.69 -30.53
CA SER A 76 -12.04 -4.97 -31.23
C SER A 76 -11.20 -4.96 -32.52
N TRP A 77 -10.72 -3.81 -32.99
CA TRP A 77 -10.01 -3.70 -34.28
C TRP A 77 -8.48 -3.55 -34.17
N GLU A 78 -7.92 -3.32 -32.98
CA GLU A 78 -6.45 -3.24 -32.80
C GLU A 78 -5.76 -4.61 -32.61
N ALA A 79 -6.51 -5.71 -32.62
CA ALA A 79 -5.98 -7.06 -32.36
C ALA A 79 -5.89 -7.95 -33.62
N ARG A 80 -5.70 -7.38 -34.81
CA ARG A 80 -5.53 -8.17 -36.04
C ARG A 80 -4.32 -7.76 -36.86
#